data_AF-A0A519LY14-F1
#
_entry.id   AF-A0A519LY14-F1
#
_cell.length_a   1.000
_cell.length_b   1.000
_cell.length_c   1.000
_cell.angle_alpha   90.00
_cell.angle_beta   90.00
_cell.angle_gamma   90.00
#
_symmetry.space_group_name_H-M   'P 1'
#
loop_
_entity.id
_entity.type
_entity.pdbx_description
1 polymer ?
#
loop_
_entity_poly.entity_id
_entity_poly.type
_entity_poly.pdbx_seq_one_letter_code
_entity_poly.pdbx_strand_id
1 'polypeptide(L)'
;MIKLCLADNHPVVHYGMKSYFKENPEISFVGVVNNLDNLLDILGKKTVDAAVIDLELEGLTSISSVKSLVKEFPDTKIIIFTNLAEQIYAPNAL
;
A
#
# COMPACT_ATOMS: atom_id res chain seq x y z
N MET A 1 14.20 -4.11 10.64
CA MET A 1 13.84 -4.36 9.23
C MET A 1 12.34 -4.21 9.11
N ILE A 2 11.89 -3.21 8.35
CA ILE A 2 10.52 -2.84 8.04
C ILE A 2 10.04 -3.71 6.88
N LYS A 3 8.90 -4.36 7.05
CA LYS A 3 8.22 -5.21 6.08
C LYS A 3 7.19 -4.39 5.31
N LEU A 4 7.54 -4.03 4.09
CA LEU A 4 6.75 -3.18 3.22
C LEU A 4 5.94 -4.03 2.24
N CYS A 5 4.64 -3.74 2.10
CA CYS A 5 3.82 -4.22 0.99
C CYS A 5 3.54 -3.06 0.04
N LEU A 6 3.70 -3.26 -1.27
CA LEU A 6 3.34 -2.28 -2.29
C LEU A 6 2.09 -2.75 -3.03
N ALA A 7 1.06 -1.91 -3.08
CA ALA A 7 -0.18 -2.13 -3.80
C ALA A 7 -0.37 -0.99 -4.81
N ASP A 8 -0.07 -1.26 -6.07
CA ASP A 8 -0.15 -0.29 -7.17
C ASP A 8 -0.42 -1.06 -8.48
N ASN A 9 -1.20 -0.50 -9.40
CA ASN A 9 -1.51 -1.15 -10.67
C ASN A 9 -0.37 -1.07 -11.69
N HIS A 10 0.61 -0.18 -11.48
CA HIS A 10 1.60 0.20 -12.49
C HIS A 10 2.94 -0.52 -12.25
N PRO A 11 3.37 -1.41 -13.17
CA PRO A 11 4.63 -2.14 -13.03
C PRO A 11 5.87 -1.24 -12.91
N VAL A 12 5.82 -0.02 -13.48
CA VAL A 12 6.91 0.96 -13.37
C VAL A 12 7.14 1.41 -11.92
N VAL A 13 6.07 1.56 -11.13
CA VAL A 13 6.16 1.93 -9.71
C VAL A 13 6.78 0.77 -8.93
N HIS A 14 6.39 -0.48 -9.24
CA HIS A 14 6.98 -1.66 -8.61
C HIS A 14 8.49 -1.74 -8.85
N TYR A 15 8.92 -1.53 -10.10
CA TYR A 15 10.34 -1.53 -10.46
C TYR A 15 11.09 -0.39 -9.78
N GLY A 16 10.52 0.82 -9.79
CA GLY A 16 11.12 2.00 -9.16
C GLY A 16 11.32 1.82 -7.66
N MET A 17 10.28 1.39 -6.94
CA MET A 17 10.32 1.16 -5.49
C MET A 17 11.31 0.07 -5.10
N LYS A 18 11.31 -1.07 -5.82
CA LYS A 18 12.30 -2.14 -5.58
C LYS A 18 13.72 -1.67 -5.84
N SER A 19 13.94 -0.90 -6.90
CA SER A 19 15.27 -0.38 -7.26
C SER A 19 15.75 0.64 -6.23
N TYR A 20 14.87 1.54 -5.79
CA TYR A 20 15.20 2.58 -4.82
C TYR A 20 15.63 2.00 -3.47
N PHE A 21 14.94 0.96 -2.98
CA PHE A 21 15.26 0.33 -1.69
C PHE A 21 16.21 -0.87 -1.79
N LYS A 22 16.76 -1.18 -2.97
CA LYS A 22 17.56 -2.39 -3.21
C LYS A 22 18.72 -2.57 -2.22
N GLU A 23 19.43 -1.49 -1.92
CA GLU A 23 20.61 -1.49 -1.04
C GLU A 23 20.27 -1.01 0.39
N ASN A 24 18.99 -0.87 0.73
CA ASN A 24 18.57 -0.43 2.05
C ASN A 24 18.35 -1.66 2.96
N PRO A 25 19.22 -1.92 3.96
CA PRO A 25 19.11 -3.10 4.82
C PRO A 25 17.94 -3.03 5.80
N GLU A 26 17.34 -1.85 5.97
CA GLU A 26 16.24 -1.64 6.90
C GLU A 26 14.88 -1.92 6.26
N ILE A 27 14.76 -2.04 4.93
CA ILE A 27 13.48 -2.22 4.24
C ILE A 27 13.48 -3.52 3.44
N SER A 28 12.39 -4.27 3.57
CA SER A 28 12.16 -5.52 2.85
C SER A 28 10.76 -5.54 2.26
N PHE A 29 10.63 -5.91 0.98
CA PHE A 29 9.32 -6.09 0.35
C PHE A 29 8.78 -7.49 0.66
N VAL A 30 7.66 -7.54 1.39
CA VAL A 30 6.95 -8.81 1.70
C VAL A 30 5.82 -9.12 0.74
N GLY A 31 5.46 -8.13 -0.10
CA GLY A 31 4.39 -8.21 -1.08
C GLY A 31 4.47 -7.10 -2.10
N VAL A 32 4.20 -7.44 -3.36
CA VAL A 32 3.91 -6.46 -4.42
C VAL A 32 2.69 -6.97 -5.16
N VAL A 33 1.61 -6.20 -5.14
CA VAL A 33 0.28 -6.58 -5.62
C VAL A 33 -0.31 -5.47 -6.47
N ASN A 34 -1.29 -5.83 -7.29
CA ASN A 34 -1.95 -4.94 -8.25
C ASN A 34 -3.48 -4.90 -8.06
N ASN A 35 -4.00 -5.46 -6.96
CA ASN A 35 -5.41 -5.37 -6.63
C ASN A 35 -5.62 -5.51 -5.11
N LEU A 36 -6.81 -5.11 -4.65
CA LEU A 36 -7.21 -5.12 -3.25
C LEU A 36 -7.29 -6.54 -2.66
N ASP A 37 -7.81 -7.52 -3.40
CA ASP A 37 -7.96 -8.89 -2.89
C ASP A 37 -6.61 -9.52 -2.53
N ASN A 38 -5.61 -9.33 -3.39
CA ASN A 38 -4.24 -9.77 -3.15
C ASN A 38 -3.58 -9.00 -1.99
N LEU A 39 -3.90 -7.70 -1.82
CA LEU A 39 -3.43 -6.94 -0.67
C LEU A 39 -3.99 -7.52 0.63
N LEU A 40 -5.30 -7.78 0.69
CA LEU A 40 -5.97 -8.37 1.85
C LEU A 40 -5.42 -9.77 2.17
N ASP A 41 -5.14 -10.58 1.15
CA ASP A 41 -4.53 -11.90 1.33
C ASP A 41 -3.15 -11.80 1.99
N ILE A 42 -2.32 -10.84 1.57
CA ILE A 42 -1.00 -10.61 2.15
C ILE A 42 -1.11 -10.08 3.58
N LEU A 43 -1.99 -9.11 3.84
CA LEU A 43 -2.20 -8.54 5.17
C LEU A 43 -2.72 -9.61 6.16
N GLY A 44 -3.55 -10.55 5.70
CA GLY A 44 -4.06 -11.65 6.52
C GLY A 44 -3.06 -12.79 6.79
N LYS A 45 -2.04 -12.96 5.93
CA LYS A 45 -1.09 -14.09 6.01
C LYS A 45 0.31 -13.71 6.48
N LYS A 46 0.70 -12.44 6.35
CA LYS A 46 2.07 -11.97 6.63
C LYS A 46 2.03 -10.79 7.58
N THR A 47 3.13 -10.63 8.33
CA THR A 47 3.39 -9.40 9.07
C THR A 47 3.80 -8.31 8.09
N VAL A 48 3.05 -7.21 8.06
CA VAL A 48 3.29 -6.04 7.22
C VAL A 48 3.34 -4.83 8.14
N ASP A 49 4.53 -4.21 8.24
CA ASP A 49 4.72 -3.02 9.07
C ASP A 49 4.13 -1.78 8.39
N ALA A 50 4.23 -1.72 7.06
CA ALA A 50 3.62 -0.67 6.26
C ALA A 50 3.11 -1.18 4.90
N ALA A 51 1.95 -0.70 4.48
CA ALA A 51 1.40 -0.90 3.14
C ALA A 51 1.36 0.45 2.40
N VAL A 52 2.03 0.50 1.25
CA VAL A 52 1.97 1.63 0.31
C VAL A 52 0.88 1.33 -0.70
N ILE A 53 -0.15 2.17 -0.76
CA ILE A 53 -1.36 1.93 -1.54
C ILE A 53 -1.59 3.09 -2.50
N ASP A 54 -1.77 2.78 -3.78
CA ASP A 54 -2.34 3.70 -4.75
C ASP A 54 -3.87 3.75 -4.61
N LEU A 55 -4.46 4.94 -4.72
CA LEU A 55 -5.92 5.12 -4.63
C LEU A 55 -6.66 4.63 -5.87
N GLU A 56 -5.95 4.44 -6.98
CA GLU A 56 -6.52 3.85 -8.19
C GLU A 56 -6.37 2.32 -8.22
N LEU A 57 -5.88 1.67 -7.14
CA LEU A 57 -5.69 0.22 -7.05
C LEU A 57 -6.94 -0.55 -7.47
N GLU A 58 -6.77 -1.58 -8.31
CA GLU A 58 -7.89 -2.39 -8.80
C GLU A 58 -8.67 -3.02 -7.62
N GLY A 59 -9.99 -2.86 -7.63
CA GLY A 59 -10.89 -3.30 -6.55
C GLY A 59 -11.08 -2.27 -5.41
N LEU A 60 -10.27 -1.22 -5.34
CA LEU A 60 -10.47 -0.13 -4.38
C LEU A 60 -11.49 0.89 -4.93
N THR A 61 -12.68 0.92 -4.33
CA THR A 61 -13.82 1.68 -4.88
C THR A 61 -13.95 3.10 -4.32
N SER A 62 -13.40 3.35 -3.12
CA SER A 62 -13.48 4.64 -2.46
C SER A 62 -12.42 4.79 -1.37
N ILE A 63 -12.12 6.04 -0.99
CA ILE A 63 -11.26 6.38 0.15
C ILE A 63 -11.74 5.75 1.48
N SER A 64 -13.05 5.49 1.60
CA SER A 64 -13.64 4.78 2.74
C SER A 64 -13.10 3.36 2.91
N SER A 65 -12.71 2.71 1.81
CA SER A 65 -12.07 1.38 1.83
C SER A 65 -10.72 1.43 2.54
N VAL A 66 -9.96 2.52 2.36
CA VAL A 66 -8.70 2.74 3.08
C VAL A 66 -8.95 2.89 4.58
N LYS A 67 -10.03 3.57 4.99
CA LYS A 67 -10.42 3.65 6.40
C LYS A 67 -10.76 2.29 6.99
N SER A 68 -11.40 1.41 6.22
CA SER A 68 -11.65 0.02 6.66
C SER A 68 -10.35 -0.74 6.84
N LEU A 69 -9.39 -0.63 5.91
CA LEU A 69 -8.07 -1.25 6.04
C LEU A 69 -7.34 -0.82 7.32
N VAL A 70 -7.37 0.47 7.66
CA VAL A 70 -6.76 0.98 8.91
C VAL A 70 -7.41 0.37 10.16
N LYS A 71 -8.72 0.13 10.12
CA LYS A 71 -9.45 -0.48 11.25
C LYS A 71 -9.22 -1.99 11.34
N GLU A 72 -9.17 -2.68 10.21
CA GLU A 72 -9.00 -4.13 10.14
C GLU A 72 -7.56 -4.56 10.41
N PHE A 73 -6.58 -3.73 10.04
CA PHE A 73 -5.16 -4.00 10.21
C PHE A 73 -4.47 -2.89 11.02
N PRO A 74 -4.81 -2.73 12.33
CA PRO A 74 -4.34 -1.61 13.15
C PRO A 74 -2.82 -1.57 13.36
N ASP A 75 -2.15 -2.71 13.23
CA ASP A 75 -0.69 -2.83 13.36
C ASP A 75 0.06 -2.45 12.08
N THR A 76 -0.64 -2.40 10.94
CA THR A 76 -0.05 -2.02 9.65
C THR A 76 -0.22 -0.52 9.41
N LYS A 77 0.89 0.19 9.17
CA LYS A 77 0.84 1.60 8.76
C LYS A 77 0.41 1.71 7.30
N ILE A 78 -0.66 2.43 7.03
CA ILE A 78 -1.14 2.67 5.67
C ILE A 78 -0.56 3.99 5.16
N ILE A 79 0.13 3.93 4.02
CA ILE A 79 0.71 5.08 3.32
C ILE A 79 0.02 5.17 1.96
N ILE A 80 -0.58 6.32 1.68
CA ILE A 80 -1.15 6.59 0.36
C ILE A 80 -0.06 7.18 -0.54
N PHE A 81 0.20 6.53 -1.68
CA PHE A 81 1.10 7.04 -2.72
C PHE A 81 0.35 7.01 -4.04
N THR A 82 -0.06 8.18 -4.50
CA THR A 82 -0.99 8.29 -5.64
C THR A 82 -0.70 9.53 -6.47
N ASN A 83 -1.15 9.52 -7.73
CA ASN A 83 -1.12 10.67 -8.64
C ASN A 83 -2.30 11.64 -8.40
N LEU A 84 -3.29 11.23 -7.61
CA LEU A 84 -4.52 11.98 -7.38
C LEU A 84 -4.28 13.22 -6.52
N ALA A 85 -5.04 14.27 -6.77
CA ALA A 85 -4.87 15.56 -6.10
C ALA A 85 -5.14 15.46 -4.59
N GLU A 86 -4.13 15.77 -3.79
CA GLU A 86 -4.18 15.74 -2.32
C GLU A 86 -5.39 16.51 -1.76
N GLN A 87 -5.69 17.69 -2.31
CA GLN A 87 -6.76 18.57 -1.81
C GLN A 87 -8.15 17.93 -1.90
N ILE A 88 -8.32 16.95 -2.79
CA ILE A 88 -9.59 16.24 -3.00
C ILE A 88 -9.67 15.01 -2.09
N TYR A 89 -8.59 14.24 -1.99
CA TYR A 89 -8.62 12.91 -1.37
C TYR A 89 -8.13 12.89 0.08
N ALA A 90 -7.11 13.65 0.44
CA ALA A 90 -6.53 13.63 1.78
C ALA A 90 -7.52 14.06 2.90
N PRO A 91 -8.39 15.08 2.72
CA PRO A 91 -9.38 15.43 3.74
C PRO A 91 -10.35 14.29 4.07
N ASN A 92 -10.58 13.41 3.11
CA ASN A 92 -11.48 12.27 3.27
C ASN A 92 -10.75 10.99 3.71
N ALA A 93 -9.42 11.01 3.86
CA ALA A 93 -8.63 9.85 4.28
C ALA A 93 -8.54 9.68 5.81
N LEU A 94 -8.78 10.77 6.56
CA LEU A 94 -8.74 10.83 8.03
C LEU A 94 -10.14 10.70 8.66
#